data_AF-A0A920T3S3-F1
#
_entry.id   AF-A0A920T3S3-F1
#
_cell.length_a   1.000
_cell.length_b   1.000
_cell.length_c   1.000
_cell.angle_alpha   90.00
_cell.angle_beta   90.00
_cell.angle_gamma   90.00
#
_symmetry.space_group_name_H-M   'P 1'
#
loop_
_entity.id
_entity.type
_entity.pdbx_description
1 polymer ?
#
loop_
_entity_poly.entity_id
_entity_poly.type
_entity_poly.pdbx_seq_one_letter_code
_entity_poly.pdbx_strand_id
1 'polypeptide(L)'
;MGLVLMDMDSLKDSSDKLTNDWFSKLLDMSVEWKPTGRNSYEGTDRVSGEKGSTATRADLVFGSNSQLRALAEVYASSDSHDKFVSDFIAAWTKVMNLDRFDLS
;
A
#
# COMPACT_ATOMS: atom_id res chain seq x y z
N MET A 1 -5.28 -29.83 15.73
CA MET A 1 -5.99 -28.69 16.32
C MET A 1 -5.21 -27.44 15.92
N GLY A 2 -5.41 -26.78 14.78
CA GLY A 2 -6.68 -26.43 14.14
C GLY A 2 -7.16 -25.14 14.77
N LEU A 3 -7.07 -24.02 14.02
CA LEU A 3 -7.29 -22.61 14.43
C LEU A 3 -6.03 -22.03 15.11
N VAL A 4 -5.26 -21.13 14.50
CA VAL A 4 -5.65 -19.79 14.04
C VAL A 4 -4.93 -19.45 12.74
N LEU A 5 -5.64 -19.65 11.63
CA LEU A 5 -5.51 -18.84 10.43
C LEU A 5 -6.04 -17.44 10.81
N MET A 6 -5.19 -16.59 11.37
CA MET A 6 -5.47 -15.16 11.33
C MET A 6 -4.78 -14.68 10.06
N ASP A 7 -5.57 -14.74 8.99
CA ASP A 7 -5.43 -13.87 7.84
C ASP A 7 -5.36 -12.42 8.37
N MET A 8 -4.14 -12.01 8.70
CA MET A 8 -3.82 -10.65 9.08
C MET A 8 -3.80 -9.89 7.76
N ASP A 9 -4.97 -9.44 7.31
CA ASP A 9 -5.18 -8.71 6.07
C ASP A 9 -4.20 -7.53 6.00
N SER A 10 -3.04 -7.80 5.41
CA SER A 10 -2.08 -6.80 5.02
C SER A 10 -2.80 -5.83 4.08
N LEU A 11 -2.39 -4.56 4.06
CA LEU A 11 -2.79 -3.62 3.00
C LEU A 11 -2.63 -4.22 1.57
N LYS A 12 -1.90 -5.34 1.43
CA LYS A 12 -1.51 -6.03 0.20
C LYS A 12 -2.29 -7.32 -0.09
N ASP A 13 -3.57 -7.41 0.26
CA ASP A 13 -4.41 -8.61 0.08
C ASP A 13 -4.82 -8.92 -1.40
N SER A 14 -3.91 -8.72 -2.34
CA SER A 14 -4.06 -9.13 -3.74
C SER A 14 -2.74 -9.74 -4.22
N SER A 15 -2.33 -10.84 -3.57
CA SER A 15 -0.97 -11.40 -3.71
C SER A 15 -0.55 -11.70 -5.15
N ASP A 16 -1.51 -11.92 -6.05
CA ASP A 16 -1.26 -12.43 -7.40
C ASP A 16 -1.67 -11.44 -8.50
N LYS A 17 -2.14 -10.23 -8.16
CA LYS A 17 -2.58 -9.22 -9.14
C LYS A 17 -1.89 -7.88 -8.91
N LEU A 18 -1.39 -7.28 -10.00
CA LEU A 18 -0.86 -5.92 -9.99
C LEU A 18 -2.03 -4.93 -10.07
N THR A 19 -2.49 -4.44 -8.91
CA THR A 19 -3.57 -3.45 -8.81
C THR A 19 -3.16 -2.24 -7.98
N ASN A 20 -3.93 -1.15 -8.09
CA ASN A 20 -3.74 0.08 -7.32
C ASN A 20 -4.56 0.10 -6.01
N ASP A 21 -5.14 -1.04 -5.60
CA ASP A 21 -6.04 -1.13 -4.43
C ASP A 21 -5.36 -0.74 -3.12
N TRP A 22 -4.04 -0.92 -3.05
CA TRP A 22 -3.24 -0.50 -1.90
C TRP A 22 -3.39 1.00 -1.60
N PHE A 23 -3.42 1.86 -2.62
CA PHE A 23 -3.58 3.31 -2.43
C PHE A 23 -4.96 3.67 -1.91
N SER A 24 -6.00 3.02 -2.44
CA SER A 24 -7.38 3.21 -1.99
C SER A 24 -7.56 2.78 -0.53
N LYS A 25 -7.01 1.62 -0.15
CA LYS A 25 -7.04 1.13 1.24
C LYS A 25 -6.25 2.03 2.20
N LEU A 26 -5.11 2.56 1.75
CA LEU A 26 -4.29 3.46 2.56
C LEU A 26 -4.99 4.80 2.84
N LEU A 27 -5.69 5.34 1.84
CA LEU A 27 -6.33 6.65 1.91
C LEU A 27 -7.76 6.61 2.45
N ASP A 28 -8.28 5.42 2.75
CA ASP A 28 -9.59 5.25 3.34
C ASP A 28 -9.67 5.92 4.72
N MET A 29 -10.54 6.93 4.80
CA MET A 29 -10.76 7.70 6.02
C MET A 29 -11.59 6.96 7.07
N SER A 30 -12.25 5.85 6.70
CA SER A 30 -12.96 4.98 7.63
C SER A 30 -11.99 4.30 8.61
N VAL A 31 -10.72 4.16 8.24
CA VAL A 31 -9.69 3.50 9.04
C VAL A 31 -8.99 4.52 9.94
N GLU A 32 -8.78 4.15 11.20
CA GLU A 32 -7.90 4.83 12.14
C GLU A 32 -6.67 3.97 12.42
N TRP A 33 -5.48 4.53 12.24
CA TRP A 33 -4.21 3.83 12.47
C TRP A 33 -3.64 4.14 13.84
N LYS A 34 -3.43 3.11 14.66
CA LYS A 34 -2.82 3.22 16.00
C LYS A 34 -1.49 2.46 16.06
N PRO A 35 -0.43 3.05 16.65
CA PRO A 35 0.85 2.37 16.78
C PRO A 35 0.75 1.18 17.74
N THR A 36 1.30 0.04 17.34
CA THR A 36 1.43 -1.17 18.18
C THR A 36 2.89 -1.49 18.52
N GLY A 37 3.85 -0.75 17.96
CA GLY A 37 5.28 -0.91 18.24
C GLY A 37 6.17 0.06 17.46
N ARG A 38 7.48 -0.24 17.38
CA ARG A 38 8.50 0.66 16.77
C ARG A 38 8.29 0.92 15.27
N ASN A 39 7.69 -0.01 14.54
CA ASN A 39 7.40 0.12 13.10
C ASN A 39 6.13 -0.67 12.71
N SER A 40 5.15 -0.69 13.61
CA SER A 40 3.95 -1.52 13.49
C SER A 40 2.73 -0.70 13.89
N TYR A 41 1.69 -0.77 13.08
CA TYR A 41 0.43 -0.07 13.25
C TYR A 41 -0.73 -1.02 12.97
N GLU A 42 -1.80 -0.87 13.74
CA GLU A 42 -3.07 -1.56 13.54
C GLU A 42 -4.11 -0.54 13.07
N GLY A 43 -4.80 -0.86 11.98
CA GLY A 43 -5.93 -0.11 11.48
C GLY A 43 -7.21 -0.63 12.11
N THR A 44 -8.05 0.26 12.63
CA THR A 44 -9.37 -0.07 13.16
C THR A 44 -10.44 0.72 12.42
N ASP A 45 -11.55 0.09 12.07
CA ASP A 45 -12.70 0.83 11.54
C ASP A 45 -13.21 1.81 12.61
N ARG A 46 -13.41 3.07 12.23
CA ARG A 46 -13.78 4.15 13.17
C ARG A 46 -15.20 4.01 13.72
N VAL A 47 -16.08 3.30 13.03
CA VAL A 47 -17.50 3.17 13.38
C VAL A 47 -17.74 1.89 14.18
N SER A 48 -17.29 0.74 13.70
CA SER A 48 -17.48 -0.55 14.35
C SER A 48 -16.43 -0.82 15.43
N GLY A 49 -15.24 -0.21 15.33
CA GLY A 49 -14.10 -0.51 16.20
C GLY A 49 -13.45 -1.85 15.88
N GLU A 50 -13.85 -2.53 14.81
CA GLU A 50 -13.26 -3.81 14.41
C GLU A 50 -11.80 -3.62 14.00
N LYS A 51 -10.96 -4.55 14.49
CA LYS A 51 -9.55 -4.64 14.09
C LYS A 51 -9.49 -5.03 12.63
N GLY A 52 -8.87 -4.20 11.82
CA GLY A 52 -8.64 -4.42 10.41
C GLY A 52 -7.16 -4.66 10.11
N SER A 53 -6.70 -4.05 9.03
CA SER A 53 -5.38 -4.27 8.46
C SER A 53 -4.22 -3.79 9.33
N THR A 54 -3.02 -4.28 9.01
CA THR A 54 -1.77 -3.81 9.64
C THR A 54 -0.87 -3.10 8.63
N ALA A 55 -0.04 -2.17 9.13
CA ALA A 55 0.84 -1.35 8.32
C ALA A 55 2.15 -1.02 9.05
N THR A 56 3.15 -0.60 8.28
CA THR A 56 4.42 -0.08 8.81
C THR A 56 4.54 1.43 8.56
N ARG A 57 5.60 2.07 9.08
CA ARG A 57 5.89 3.48 8.75
C ARG A 57 6.13 3.70 7.26
N ALA A 58 6.71 2.71 6.57
CA ALA A 58 6.97 2.80 5.13
C ALA A 58 5.67 2.84 4.32
N ASP A 59 4.59 2.27 4.85
CA ASP A 59 3.26 2.36 4.22
C ASP A 59 2.59 3.70 4.57
N LEU A 60 2.52 4.04 5.86
CA LEU A 60 1.80 5.22 6.34
C LEU A 60 2.44 6.57 5.97
N VAL A 61 3.72 6.59 5.56
CA VAL A 61 4.38 7.82 5.07
C VAL A 61 3.67 8.37 3.83
N PHE A 62 3.09 7.51 2.99
CA PHE A 62 2.33 7.91 1.80
C PHE A 62 0.99 8.57 2.15
N GLY A 63 0.43 8.33 3.34
CA GLY A 63 -0.78 8.98 3.81
C GLY A 63 -0.55 10.24 4.65
N SER A 64 0.66 10.42 5.18
CA SER A 64 1.00 11.46 6.18
C SER A 64 1.94 12.56 5.67
N ASN A 65 2.75 12.29 4.65
CA ASN A 65 3.53 13.32 3.96
C ASN A 65 2.72 13.93 2.83
N SER A 66 2.58 15.26 2.77
CA SER A 66 1.71 15.93 1.79
C SER A 66 2.10 15.69 0.33
N GLN A 67 3.39 15.60 0.02
CA GLN A 67 3.86 15.34 -1.35
C GLN A 67 3.60 13.89 -1.77
N LEU A 68 3.91 12.94 -0.88
CA LEU A 68 3.65 11.52 -1.15
C LEU A 68 2.15 11.23 -1.19
N ARG A 69 1.36 11.92 -0.37
CA ARG A 69 -0.09 11.81 -0.37
C ARG A 69 -0.70 12.28 -1.68
N ALA A 70 -0.24 13.40 -2.23
CA ALA A 70 -0.69 13.86 -3.53
C ALA A 70 -0.44 12.80 -4.63
N LEU A 71 0.72 12.12 -4.59
CA LEU A 71 1.01 11.01 -5.51
C LEU A 71 0.12 9.79 -5.26
N ALA A 72 -0.12 9.45 -3.99
CA ALA A 72 -1.01 8.35 -3.61
C ALA A 72 -2.46 8.60 -4.07
N GLU A 73 -2.95 9.84 -3.97
CA GLU A 73 -4.28 10.23 -4.42
C GLU A 73 -4.44 10.09 -5.94
N VAL A 74 -3.39 10.38 -6.73
CA VAL A 74 -3.39 10.15 -8.18
C VAL A 74 -3.56 8.67 -8.50
N TYR A 75 -2.86 7.78 -7.80
CA TYR A 75 -2.97 6.33 -8.04
C TYR A 75 -4.17 5.67 -7.36
N ALA A 76 -4.83 6.34 -6.41
CA ALA A 76 -6.08 5.85 -5.80
C ALA A 76 -7.32 6.19 -6.64
N SER A 77 -7.18 7.02 -7.68
CA SER A 77 -8.30 7.39 -8.54
C SER A 77 -8.87 6.18 -9.29
N SER A 78 -10.17 6.18 -9.56
CA SER A 78 -10.84 5.06 -10.23
C SER A 78 -10.36 4.82 -11.67
N ASP A 79 -9.79 5.84 -12.31
CA ASP A 79 -9.30 5.82 -13.70
C ASP A 79 -7.77 5.63 -13.81
N SER A 80 -7.05 5.47 -12.68
CA SER A 80 -5.59 5.41 -12.69
C SER A 80 -5.00 4.00 -12.79
N HIS A 81 -5.81 2.95 -12.99
CA HIS A 81 -5.33 1.56 -13.02
C HIS A 81 -4.26 1.33 -14.11
N ASP A 82 -4.58 1.67 -15.37
CA ASP A 82 -3.65 1.45 -16.49
C ASP A 82 -2.38 2.30 -16.34
N LYS A 83 -2.53 3.53 -15.82
CA LYS A 83 -1.40 4.41 -15.49
C LYS A 83 -0.49 3.79 -14.42
N PHE A 84 -1.08 3.29 -13.34
CA PHE A 84 -0.34 2.62 -12.27
C PHE A 84 0.45 1.42 -12.81
N VAL A 85 -0.19 0.55 -13.59
CA VAL A 85 0.46 -0.63 -14.19
C VAL A 85 1.63 -0.21 -15.09
N SER A 86 1.41 0.77 -15.97
CA SER A 86 2.43 1.27 -16.88
C SER A 86 3.63 1.89 -16.14
N ASP A 87 3.36 2.77 -15.17
CA ASP A 87 4.40 3.43 -14.38
C ASP A 87 5.17 2.44 -13.50
N PHE A 88 4.48 1.44 -12.94
CA PHE A 88 5.12 0.37 -12.17
C PHE A 88 6.08 -0.45 -13.03
N ILE A 89 5.64 -0.87 -14.23
CA ILE A 89 6.49 -1.62 -15.17
C ILE A 89 7.70 -0.77 -15.58
N ALA A 90 7.49 0.51 -15.92
CA ALA A 90 8.58 1.40 -16.29
C ALA A 90 9.62 1.58 -15.17
N ALA A 91 9.16 1.76 -13.93
CA ALA A 91 10.03 1.87 -12.76
C ALA A 91 10.80 0.57 -12.51
N TRP A 92 10.13 -0.58 -12.61
CA TRP A 92 10.75 -1.90 -12.46
C TRP A 92 11.84 -2.15 -13.51
N THR A 93 11.50 -1.95 -14.79
CA THR A 93 12.46 -2.09 -15.90
C THR A 93 13.65 -1.15 -15.73
N LYS A 94 13.43 0.08 -15.27
CA LYS A 94 14.52 1.03 -14.99
C LYS A 94 15.47 0.47 -13.93
N VAL A 95 14.95 0.01 -12.79
CA VAL A 95 15.76 -0.56 -11.71
C VAL A 95 16.56 -1.77 -12.19
N MET A 96 15.93 -2.64 -12.99
CA MET A 96 16.56 -3.84 -13.55
C MET A 96 17.68 -3.57 -14.56
N ASN A 97 17.75 -2.36 -15.11
CA ASN A 97 18.79 -1.96 -16.06
C ASN A 97 19.85 -1.04 -15.44
N LEU A 98 19.81 -0.75 -14.13
CA LEU A 98 20.76 0.18 -13.50
C LEU A 98 22.21 -0.32 -13.49
N ASP A 99 22.45 -1.62 -13.66
CA ASP A 99 23.78 -2.24 -13.71
C ASP A 99 24.26 -2.54 -15.16
N ARG A 100 23.44 -2.24 -16.17
CA ARG A 100 23.73 -2.45 -17.60
C ARG A 100 24.61 -1.33 -18.19
N PHE A 101 25.82 -1.19 -17.67
CA PHE A 101 26.81 -0.25 -18.21
C PHE A 101 27.32 -0.64 -19.61
N ASP A 102 27.02 -1.85 -20.08
CA ASP A 102 27.35 -2.38 -21.40
C ASP A 102 26.49 -1.82 -22.54
N LEU A 103 25.34 -1.23 -22.21
CA LEU A 103 24.37 -0.69 -23.17
C LEU A 103 24.44 0.83 -23.33
N SER A 104 25.46 1.49 -22.76
CA SER A 104 25.65 2.96 -22.80
C SER A 104 26.33 3.47 -24.06
#